data_AF-A0A8J3VHB5-F1
#
_entry.id   AF-A0A8J3VHB5-F1
#
_cell.length_a   1.000
_cell.length_b   1.000
_cell.length_c   1.000
_cell.angle_alpha   90.00
_cell.angle_beta   90.00
_cell.angle_gamma   90.00
#
_symmetry.space_group_name_H-M   'P 1'
#
loop_
_entity.id
_entity.type
_entity.pdbx_description
1 polymer ?
#
loop_
_entity_poly.entity_id
_entity_poly.type
_entity_poly.pdbx_seq_one_letter_code
_entity_poly.pdbx_strand_id
1 'polypeptide(L)'
;MPDLTAASSILVVSCVNDTGAGLGAVMDWISGQEGGKQILSAAVYSSPKAIIQPDFVGREIMGRGLKGVDRLLTAMPWMVSGWRHDLPNERGKRGK
;
A
#
# COMPACT_ATOMS: atom_id res chain seq x y z
N MET A 1 15.78 7.70 -13.23
CA MET A 1 14.62 7.70 -12.31
C MET A 1 14.02 9.09 -12.34
N PRO A 2 12.69 9.25 -12.30
CA PRO A 2 12.08 10.58 -12.24
C PRO A 2 12.60 11.33 -11.00
N ASP A 3 12.89 12.61 -11.17
CA ASP A 3 13.40 13.49 -10.13
C ASP A 3 12.26 13.85 -9.17
N LEU A 4 12.26 13.22 -8.00
CA LEU A 4 11.26 13.45 -6.96
C LEU A 4 11.44 14.82 -6.27
N THR A 5 12.54 15.54 -6.53
CA THR A 5 12.83 16.84 -5.89
C THR A 5 11.86 17.95 -6.28
N ALA A 6 11.23 17.85 -7.46
CA ALA A 6 10.27 18.83 -7.94
C ALA A 6 8.86 18.71 -7.30
N ALA A 7 8.55 17.57 -6.65
CA ALA A 7 7.26 17.37 -6.02
C ALA A 7 7.20 18.07 -4.65
N SER A 8 6.21 18.95 -4.45
CA SER A 8 5.95 19.60 -3.17
C SER A 8 5.36 18.66 -2.11
N SER A 9 4.78 17.54 -2.57
CA SER A 9 4.10 16.57 -1.72
C SER A 9 4.39 15.14 -2.18
N ILE A 10 4.49 14.22 -1.23
CA ILE A 10 4.71 12.78 -1.45
C ILE A 10 3.49 12.02 -0.94
N LEU A 11 2.92 11.12 -1.75
CA LEU A 11 1.85 10.22 -1.34
C LEU A 11 2.38 8.79 -1.24
N VAL A 12 2.39 8.24 -0.03
CA VAL A 12 2.73 6.83 0.23
C VAL A 12 1.48 5.98 0.08
N VAL A 13 1.44 5.09 -0.90
CA VAL A 13 0.29 4.19 -1.13
C VAL A 13 0.64 2.78 -0.67
N SER A 14 -0.11 2.26 0.30
CA SER A 14 -0.04 0.87 0.75
C SER A 14 -1.27 0.08 0.32
N CYS A 15 -1.09 -1.22 0.08
CA CYS A 15 -2.22 -2.12 -0.13
C CYS A 15 -2.98 -2.37 1.18
N VAL A 16 -2.25 -2.68 2.26
CA VAL A 16 -2.83 -3.03 3.57
C VAL A 16 -2.04 -2.35 4.68
N ASN A 17 -2.76 -1.71 5.61
CA ASN A 17 -2.22 -1.15 6.84
C ASN A 17 -2.82 -1.86 8.05
N ASP A 18 -2.07 -2.80 8.65
CA ASP A 18 -2.56 -3.59 9.78
C ASP A 18 -2.22 -2.96 11.13
N THR A 19 -0.93 -2.87 11.43
CA THR A 19 -0.44 -2.34 12.70
C THR A 19 -0.03 -0.87 12.60
N GLY A 20 0.19 -0.36 11.39
CA GLY A 20 0.82 0.95 11.18
C GLY A 20 2.34 0.91 11.14
N ALA A 21 2.99 -0.17 11.60
CA ALA A 21 4.44 -0.19 11.79
C ALA A 21 5.23 -0.02 10.48
N GLY A 22 4.84 -0.75 9.43
CA GLY A 22 5.49 -0.65 8.12
C GLY A 22 5.26 0.72 7.46
N LEU A 23 4.04 1.26 7.57
CA LEU A 23 3.72 2.59 7.04
C LEU A 23 4.55 3.67 7.76
N GLY A 24 4.61 3.61 9.10
CA GLY A 24 5.42 4.53 9.91
C GLY A 24 6.89 4.50 9.53
N ALA A 25 7.49 3.31 9.44
CA ALA A 25 8.90 3.18 9.08
C ALA A 25 9.22 3.80 7.70
N VAL A 26 8.31 3.66 6.73
CA VAL A 26 8.45 4.28 5.41
C VAL A 26 8.31 5.80 5.48
N MET A 27 7.31 6.31 6.22
CA MET A 27 7.11 7.75 6.37
C MET A 27 8.27 8.43 7.09
N ASP A 28 8.80 7.80 8.14
CA ASP A 28 9.97 8.31 8.88
C ASP A 28 11.21 8.32 7.99
N TRP A 29 11.42 7.26 7.20
CA TRP A 29 12.53 7.19 6.24
C TRP A 29 12.43 8.30 5.19
N ILE A 30 11.25 8.51 4.58
CA ILE A 30 11.04 9.57 3.60
C ILE A 30 11.26 10.94 4.24
N SER A 31 10.73 11.17 5.44
CA SER A 31 10.90 12.43 6.18
C SER A 31 12.38 12.78 6.41
N GLY A 32 13.21 11.75 6.68
CA GLY A 32 14.65 11.91 6.86
C GLY A 32 15.42 12.24 5.57
N GLN A 33 14.90 11.86 4.40
CA GLN A 33 15.52 12.13 3.10
C GLN A 33 15.00 13.40 2.43
N GLU A 34 13.71 13.68 2.60
CA GLU A 34 12.92 14.65 1.82
C GLU A 34 12.39 15.80 2.70
N GLY A 35 13.21 16.23 3.65
CA GLY A 35 12.86 17.25 4.65
C GLY A 35 12.18 18.48 4.05
N GLY A 36 11.03 18.87 4.62
CA GLY A 36 10.25 20.04 4.19
C GLY A 36 9.15 19.76 3.18
N LYS A 37 9.03 18.54 2.65
CA LYS A 37 7.87 18.13 1.84
C LYS A 37 6.71 17.64 2.69
N GLN A 38 5.50 17.89 2.21
CA GLN A 38 4.32 17.30 2.82
C GLN A 38 4.25 15.80 2.48
N ILE A 39 4.18 14.94 3.48
CA ILE A 39 4.04 13.50 3.29
C ILE A 39 2.63 13.11 3.68
N LEU A 40 1.90 12.51 2.73
CA LEU A 40 0.57 11.96 2.90
C LEU A 40 0.62 10.44 2.70
N SER A 41 -0.40 9.75 3.19
CA SER A 41 -0.49 8.31 3.17
C SER A 41 -1.89 7.84 2.77
N ALA A 42 -1.94 6.79 1.96
CA ALA A 42 -3.18 6.14 1.55
C ALA A 42 -3.06 4.64 1.70
N ALA A 43 -4.11 3.98 2.19
CA ALA A 43 -4.20 2.53 2.18
C ALA A 43 -5.50 2.06 1.53
N VAL A 44 -5.42 1.04 0.67
CA VAL A 44 -6.63 0.40 0.13
C VAL A 44 -7.42 -0.23 1.28
N TYR A 45 -6.72 -0.85 2.22
CA TYR A 45 -7.29 -1.42 3.43
C TYR A 45 -6.55 -0.97 4.68
N SER A 46 -7.27 -0.58 5.74
CA SER A 46 -6.66 -0.26 7.05
C SER A 46 -7.39 -0.96 8.18
N SER A 47 -6.66 -1.39 9.19
CA SER A 47 -7.21 -1.76 10.49
C SER A 47 -7.55 -0.49 11.27
N PRO A 48 -8.75 -0.38 11.86
CA PRO A 48 -9.08 0.77 12.72
C PRO A 48 -8.25 0.79 14.02
N LYS A 49 -7.47 -0.26 14.29
CA LYS A 49 -6.58 -0.38 15.45
C LYS A 49 -5.10 -0.17 15.12
N ALA A 50 -4.77 0.16 13.87
CA ALA A 50 -3.40 0.50 13.52
C ALA A 50 -2.94 1.72 14.34
N ILE A 51 -1.71 1.65 14.84
CA ILE A 51 -1.09 2.72 15.64
C ILE A 51 -0.92 3.97 14.78
N ILE A 52 -0.56 3.78 13.52
CA ILE A 52 -0.46 4.83 12.51
C ILE A 52 -1.59 4.61 11.51
N GLN A 53 -2.47 5.61 11.41
CA GLN A 53 -3.57 5.61 10.48
C GLN A 53 -3.16 6.35 9.20
N PRO A 54 -3.51 5.82 8.01
CA PRO A 54 -3.31 6.54 6.76
C PRO A 54 -4.25 7.75 6.67
N ASP A 55 -3.85 8.79 5.96
CA ASP A 55 -4.71 9.97 5.69
C ASP A 55 -5.94 9.60 4.86
N PHE A 56 -5.78 8.63 3.95
CA PHE A 56 -6.85 8.13 3.10
C PHE A 56 -7.01 6.62 3.24
N VAL A 57 -8.22 6.16 3.55
CA VAL A 57 -8.53 4.74 3.69
C VAL A 57 -9.62 4.36 2.70
N GLY A 58 -9.31 3.40 1.81
CA GLY A 58 -10.29 2.86 0.88
C GLY A 58 -11.38 2.06 1.61
N ARG A 59 -10.98 1.16 2.51
CA ARG A 59 -11.89 0.38 3.36
C ARG A 59 -11.26 -0.02 4.69
N GLU A 60 -12.01 0.15 5.78
CA GLU A 60 -11.62 -0.38 7.08
C GLU A 60 -11.95 -1.87 7.23
N ILE A 61 -11.03 -2.62 7.86
CA ILE A 61 -11.21 -4.05 8.13
C ILE A 61 -11.49 -4.25 9.62
N MET A 62 -12.76 -4.50 9.94
CA MET A 62 -13.25 -4.73 11.30
C MET A 62 -12.95 -6.17 11.75
N GLY A 63 -12.21 -6.37 12.86
CA GLY A 63 -11.94 -7.70 13.42
C GLY A 63 -10.76 -7.77 14.40
N ARG A 64 -10.57 -8.92 15.08
CA ARG A 64 -9.36 -9.23 15.86
C ARG A 64 -8.23 -9.66 14.91
N GLY A 65 -7.55 -8.69 14.32
CA GLY A 65 -6.38 -8.92 13.45
C GLY A 65 -6.73 -9.49 12.08
N LEU A 66 -5.73 -9.49 11.20
CA LEU A 66 -5.78 -9.88 9.79
C LEU A 66 -6.25 -11.31 9.47
N LYS A 67 -6.83 -12.08 10.41
CA LYS A 67 -7.36 -13.41 10.09
C LYS A 67 -8.44 -13.40 9.00
N GLY A 68 -9.13 -12.28 8.79
CA GLY A 68 -10.02 -12.07 7.62
C GLY A 68 -9.28 -11.54 6.37
N VAL A 69 -8.09 -10.98 6.56
CA VAL A 69 -7.24 -10.42 5.52
C VAL A 69 -6.36 -11.48 4.91
N ASP A 70 -6.03 -12.58 5.58
CA ASP A 70 -5.45 -13.75 4.91
C ASP A 70 -6.32 -14.20 3.74
N ARG A 71 -7.66 -14.19 3.88
CA ARG A 71 -8.58 -14.51 2.77
C ARG A 71 -8.59 -13.44 1.67
N LEU A 72 -8.36 -12.18 2.02
CA LEU A 72 -8.35 -11.06 1.08
C LEU A 72 -6.99 -10.95 0.35
N LEU A 73 -5.89 -11.15 1.06
CA LEU A 73 -4.52 -11.23 0.58
C LEU A 73 -4.33 -12.49 -0.28
N THR A 74 -4.88 -13.64 0.12
CA THR A 74 -4.87 -14.85 -0.73
C THR A 74 -5.79 -14.71 -1.94
N ALA A 75 -6.83 -13.87 -1.88
CA ALA A 75 -7.64 -13.51 -3.04
C ALA A 75 -6.98 -12.39 -3.90
N MET A 76 -5.94 -11.74 -3.40
CA MET A 76 -5.20 -10.71 -4.14
C MET A 76 -4.14 -11.37 -5.00
N PRO A 77 -4.23 -11.24 -6.34
CA PRO A 77 -3.34 -11.93 -7.25
C PRO A 77 -1.84 -11.65 -6.99
N TRP A 78 -1.48 -10.49 -6.44
CA TRP A 78 -0.10 -10.05 -6.24
C TRP A 78 0.58 -10.53 -4.94
N MET A 79 -0.14 -11.18 -4.02
CA MET A 79 0.39 -11.66 -2.74
C MET A 79 0.81 -13.14 -2.75
N VAL A 80 0.46 -13.88 -3.81
CA VAL A 80 0.97 -15.24 -4.04
C VAL A 80 2.33 -15.12 -4.73
N SER A 81 3.33 -15.87 -4.27
CA SER A 81 4.74 -15.80 -4.73
C SER A 81 4.99 -16.08 -6.22
N GLY A 82 3.93 -16.19 -7.03
CA GLY A 82 3.96 -16.63 -8.42
C GLY A 82 3.28 -15.71 -9.44
N TRP A 83 2.89 -14.47 -9.11
CA TRP A 83 2.29 -13.59 -10.13
C TRP A 83 3.25 -12.59 -10.76
N ARG A 84 3.41 -12.81 -12.06
CA ARG A 84 3.87 -11.89 -13.09
C ARG A 84 2.71 -10.96 -13.41
N HIS A 85 2.98 -9.66 -13.58
CA HIS A 85 1.97 -8.67 -13.96
C HIS A 85 1.40 -8.99 -15.35
N ASP A 86 0.28 -9.70 -15.45
CA ASP A 86 -0.49 -9.71 -16.70
C ASP A 86 -1.26 -8.38 -16.78
N LEU A 87 -0.66 -7.41 -17.45
CA LEU A 87 -1.30 -6.11 -17.71
C LEU A 87 -2.56 -6.33 -18.58
N PRO A 88 -3.57 -5.44 -18.53
CA PRO A 88 -4.81 -5.59 -19.31
C PRO A 88 -4.59 -5.88 -20.80
N ASN A 89 -3.47 -5.41 -21.33
CA ASN A 89 -3.01 -5.54 -22.72
C ASN A 89 -2.54 -6.97 -23.07
N GLU A 90 -2.37 -7.85 -22.09
CA GLU A 90 -1.78 -9.19 -22.22
C GLU A 90 -2.82 -10.31 -22.16
N ARG A 91 -4.08 -9.99 -21.81
CA ARG A 91 -5.19 -10.95 -21.65
C ARG A 91 -5.60 -11.70 -22.94
N GLY A 92 -5.10 -11.29 -24.11
CA GLY A 92 -5.49 -11.86 -25.41
C GLY A 92 -4.41 -12.66 -26.15
N LYS A 93 -3.17 -12.74 -25.64
CA LYS A 93 -2.04 -13.31 -26.41
C LYS A 93 -1.79 -14.81 -26.19
N ARG A 94 -2.57 -15.49 -25.35
CA ARG A 94 -2.35 -16.91 -25.01
C ARG A 94 -3.52 -17.81 -25.40
N GLY A 95 -4.00 -17.62 -26.62
CA GLY A 95 -4.76 -18.63 -27.34
C GLY A 95 -3.94 -19.13 -28.53
N LYS A 96 -2.87 -19.89 -28.28
CA LYS A 96 -2.24 -20.87 -29.19
C LYS A 96 -1.44 -21.86 -28.37
#